data_AF-A0A183J7U8-F1
#
_entry.id   AF-A0A183J7U8-F1
#
_cell.length_a   1.000
_cell.length_b   1.000
_cell.length_c   1.000
_cell.angle_alpha   90.00
_cell.angle_beta   90.00
_cell.angle_gamma   90.00
#
_symmetry.space_group_name_H-M   'P 1'
#
loop_
_entity.id
_entity.type
_entity.pdbx_description
1 polymer ?
#
loop_
_entity_poly.entity_id
_entity_poly.type
_entity_poly.pdbx_seq_one_letter_code
_entity_poly.pdbx_strand_id
1 'polypeptide(L)'
;MGLRKVLLFCLPHRLYPTSELVTLLGAMQSLYVVKFRSRNTSSTGFPFQPIEIRETAKDMGKRCDVLGVWSCNGAAATKEMVDFATAVEAGRAVARDIAGSDPERMSPPNICDYLQSIFADSSSVRMKIVSDQNIIKEQYPLLAAVNRAANGIPRHEARVVKLQFTGAGEPQNTLMLVGKGVTLDAGGLDIKTNGNMWGMSRDKSGAAAVAGFFKVGDFFYSLSYCLL
;
A
#
# COMPACT_ATOMS: atom_id res chain seq x y z
N MET A 1 7.30 -23.40 15.82
CA MET A 1 7.99 -22.73 16.95
C MET A 1 8.31 -21.30 16.52
N GLY A 2 7.52 -20.32 16.98
CA GLY A 2 7.75 -18.89 16.70
C GLY A 2 7.98 -18.11 17.99
N LEU A 3 8.68 -16.98 17.92
CA LEU A 3 8.92 -16.06 19.03
C LEU A 3 7.59 -15.43 19.46
N ARG A 4 6.92 -15.96 20.50
CA ARG A 4 5.57 -15.48 20.88
C ARG A 4 5.53 -14.00 21.24
N LYS A 5 6.53 -13.48 21.97
CA LYS A 5 6.60 -12.07 22.38
C LYS A 5 8.04 -11.59 22.25
N VAL A 6 8.25 -10.50 21.53
CA VAL A 6 9.57 -9.89 21.30
C VAL A 6 9.53 -8.46 21.82
N LEU A 7 10.60 -8.02 22.47
CA LEU A 7 10.79 -6.62 22.85
C LEU A 7 11.92 -6.04 21.98
N LEU A 8 11.60 -5.00 21.22
CA LEU A 8 12.57 -4.25 20.42
C LEU A 8 13.01 -3.01 21.20
N PHE A 9 14.32 -2.89 21.39
CA PHE A 9 14.94 -1.70 21.97
C PHE A 9 15.32 -0.75 20.83
N CYS A 10 14.63 0.38 20.74
CA CYS A 10 14.97 1.47 19.84
C CYS A 10 15.83 2.47 20.62
N LEU A 11 17.13 2.53 20.30
CA LEU A 11 18.06 3.45 20.94
C LEU A 11 18.24 4.70 20.07
N PRO A 12 18.24 5.90 20.66
CA PRO A 12 18.53 7.12 19.92
C PRO A 12 19.99 7.13 19.49
N HIS A 13 20.27 7.77 18.36
CA HIS A 13 21.61 7.96 17.85
C HIS A 13 21.88 9.44 17.57
N ARG A 14 23.01 9.95 18.07
CA ARG A 14 23.35 11.38 17.99
C ARG A 14 23.39 11.94 16.57
N LEU A 15 23.88 11.16 15.61
CA LEU A 15 23.97 11.56 14.20
C LEU A 15 22.72 11.23 13.38
N TYR A 16 21.81 10.40 13.91
CA TYR A 16 20.64 9.91 13.17
C TYR A 16 19.38 10.10 14.02
N PRO A 17 18.75 11.29 13.96
CA PRO A 17 17.59 11.63 14.79
C PRO A 17 16.40 10.67 14.59
N THR A 18 16.30 10.02 13.43
CA THR A 18 15.23 9.07 13.10
C THR A 18 15.63 7.60 13.29
N SER A 19 16.79 7.32 13.91
CA SER A 19 17.32 5.96 14.12
C SER A 19 16.33 5.01 14.78
N GLU A 20 15.58 5.48 15.76
CA GLU A 20 14.57 4.70 16.47
C GLU A 20 13.43 4.25 15.54
N LEU A 21 12.91 5.17 14.74
CA LEU A 21 11.87 4.90 13.75
C LEU A 21 12.38 3.96 12.65
N VAL A 22 13.60 4.19 12.14
CA VAL A 22 14.21 3.34 11.12
C VAL A 22 14.42 1.91 11.65
N THR A 23 14.84 1.77 12.91
CA THR A 23 14.99 0.47 13.57
C THR A 23 13.66 -0.25 13.66
N LEU A 24 12.59 0.45 14.07
CA LEU A 24 11.25 -0.10 14.14
C LEU A 24 10.74 -0.53 12.75
N LEU A 25 10.85 0.32 11.73
CA LEU A 25 10.46 0.00 10.36
C LEU A 25 11.26 -1.18 9.78
N GLY A 26 12.55 -1.28 10.10
CA GLY A 26 13.39 -2.41 9.71
C GLY A 26 12.96 -3.73 10.39
N ALA A 27 12.62 -3.67 11.67
CA ALA A 27 12.06 -4.81 12.39
C ALA A 27 10.70 -5.23 11.80
N MET A 28 9.80 -4.29 11.55
CA MET A 28 8.50 -4.56 10.94
C MET A 28 8.62 -5.13 9.53
N GLN A 29 9.55 -4.63 8.71
CA GLN A 29 9.89 -5.20 7.40
C GLN A 29 10.35 -6.65 7.53
N SER A 30 11.17 -6.99 8.52
CA SER A 30 11.65 -8.35 8.74
C SER A 30 10.54 -9.30 9.22
N LEU A 31 9.47 -8.73 9.79
CA LEU A 31 8.25 -9.42 10.16
C LEU A 31 7.21 -9.46 9.02
N TYR A 32 7.36 -8.69 7.95
CA TYR A 32 6.52 -8.81 6.77
C TYR A 32 6.69 -10.23 6.19
N VAL A 33 5.59 -10.97 6.05
CA VAL A 33 5.43 -12.46 5.98
C VAL A 33 4.76 -13.04 7.24
N VAL A 34 4.49 -12.24 8.27
CA VAL A 34 3.99 -12.71 9.58
C VAL A 34 2.79 -11.91 10.08
N LYS A 35 1.78 -12.62 10.60
CA LYS A 35 0.58 -12.06 11.23
C LYS A 35 0.92 -11.30 12.52
N PHE A 36 1.10 -9.98 12.41
CA PHE A 36 1.19 -9.08 13.56
C PHE A 36 -0.21 -8.69 14.04
N ARG A 37 -0.53 -8.88 15.33
CA ARG A 37 -1.74 -8.32 15.95
C ARG A 37 -1.30 -7.33 17.03
N SER A 38 -1.40 -6.03 16.74
CA SER A 38 -1.26 -5.01 17.79
C SER A 38 -2.36 -5.22 18.83
N ARG A 39 -1.99 -5.24 20.12
CA ARG A 39 -2.94 -5.45 21.23
C ARG A 39 -3.78 -4.21 21.57
N ASN A 40 -3.48 -3.05 20.97
CA ASN A 40 -4.14 -1.77 21.31
C ASN A 40 -4.99 -1.16 20.18
N THR A 41 -5.33 -1.91 19.13
CA THR A 41 -6.30 -1.46 18.12
C THR A 41 -7.42 -2.48 17.94
N SER A 42 -8.64 -2.05 18.26
CA SER A 42 -9.88 -2.77 18.01
C SER A 42 -10.03 -3.04 16.49
N SER A 43 -10.11 -4.33 16.14
CA SER A 43 -10.69 -4.89 14.89
C SER A 43 -10.20 -4.44 13.49
N THR A 44 -9.22 -3.54 13.32
CA THR A 44 -8.83 -3.02 11.98
C THR A 44 -7.36 -3.24 11.59
N GLY A 45 -6.70 -4.27 12.13
CA GLY A 45 -5.30 -4.56 11.82
C GLY A 45 -5.07 -4.96 10.36
N PHE A 46 -4.41 -4.10 9.59
CA PHE A 46 -4.00 -4.38 8.20
C PHE A 46 -3.09 -5.63 8.15
N PRO A 47 -3.28 -6.56 7.20
CA PRO A 47 -2.55 -7.81 7.24
C PRO A 47 -1.11 -7.64 6.71
N PHE A 48 -0.14 -7.91 7.58
CA PHE A 48 1.32 -7.86 7.32
C PHE A 48 1.84 -9.06 6.51
N GLN A 49 1.14 -9.45 5.44
CA GLN A 49 1.45 -10.61 4.61
C GLN A 49 1.29 -10.28 3.11
N PRO A 50 2.14 -10.84 2.23
CA PRO A 50 1.91 -10.78 0.80
C PRO A 50 0.52 -11.31 0.44
N ILE A 51 -0.12 -10.71 -0.56
CA ILE A 51 -1.46 -11.09 -1.00
C ILE A 51 -1.56 -12.57 -1.40
N GLU A 52 -0.50 -13.13 -2.00
CA GLU A 52 -0.41 -14.54 -2.41
C GLU A 52 -0.61 -15.49 -1.23
N ILE A 53 0.00 -15.15 -0.09
CA ILE A 53 -0.08 -15.95 1.13
C ILE A 53 -1.47 -15.82 1.73
N ARG A 54 -2.06 -14.62 1.70
CA ARG A 54 -3.41 -14.37 2.23
C ARG A 54 -4.49 -15.11 1.47
N GLU A 55 -4.34 -15.25 0.16
CA GLU A 55 -5.28 -15.98 -0.70
C GLU A 55 -5.13 -17.50 -0.55
N THR A 56 -3.90 -18.00 -0.38
CA THR A 56 -3.61 -19.44 -0.41
C THR A 56 -3.72 -20.11 0.96
N ALA A 57 -3.41 -19.41 2.05
CA ALA A 57 -3.23 -20.03 3.35
C ALA A 57 -4.43 -19.86 4.29
N LYS A 58 -5.02 -20.97 4.74
CA LYS A 58 -5.99 -20.99 5.85
C LYS A 58 -5.32 -20.79 7.22
N ASP A 59 -4.08 -21.27 7.41
CA ASP A 59 -3.29 -21.00 8.63
C ASP A 59 -1.78 -21.27 8.41
N MET A 60 -0.97 -20.21 8.26
CA MET A 60 0.50 -20.31 8.09
C MET A 60 1.27 -20.11 9.41
N GLY A 61 0.59 -20.08 10.56
CA GLY A 61 1.22 -19.80 11.85
C GLY A 61 1.82 -18.38 11.94
N LYS A 62 2.26 -18.00 13.14
CA LYS A 62 2.85 -16.68 13.41
C LYS A 62 4.30 -16.83 13.86
N ARG A 63 5.22 -16.04 13.30
CA ARG A 63 6.57 -15.90 13.88
C ARG A 63 6.57 -15.03 15.13
N CYS A 64 5.66 -14.06 15.25
CA CYS A 64 5.54 -13.16 16.40
C CYS A 64 4.09 -12.78 16.69
N ASP A 65 3.62 -12.96 17.94
CA ASP A 65 2.28 -12.49 18.36
C ASP A 65 2.29 -11.03 18.81
N VAL A 66 3.37 -10.61 19.50
CA VAL A 66 3.49 -9.28 20.10
C VAL A 66 4.91 -8.76 19.95
N LEU A 67 5.04 -7.55 19.42
CA LEU A 67 6.27 -6.76 19.37
C LEU A 67 6.08 -5.60 20.35
N GLY A 68 6.71 -5.71 21.51
CA GLY A 68 6.91 -4.58 22.39
C GLY A 68 7.97 -3.67 21.80
N VAL A 69 7.81 -2.37 21.97
CA VAL A 69 8.80 -1.36 21.58
C VAL A 69 9.15 -0.57 22.83
N TRP A 70 10.44 -0.42 23.07
CA TRP A 70 10.97 0.40 24.14
C TRP A 70 11.87 1.48 23.55
N SER A 71 11.72 2.71 24.03
CA SER A 71 12.54 3.88 23.72
C SER A 71 12.78 4.67 25.00
N CYS A 72 13.93 5.36 25.09
CA CYS A 72 14.26 6.22 26.22
C CYS A 72 13.47 7.55 26.25
N ASN A 73 12.73 7.87 25.19
CA ASN A 73 11.99 9.14 25.08
C ASN A 73 10.63 9.12 25.80
N GLY A 74 10.33 8.05 26.54
CA GLY A 74 9.10 7.90 27.31
C GLY A 74 7.95 7.28 26.53
N ALA A 75 6.88 6.91 27.25
CA ALA A 75 5.79 6.10 26.70
C ALA A 75 4.97 6.82 25.62
N ALA A 76 4.73 8.13 25.80
CA ALA A 76 3.94 8.92 24.85
C ALA A 76 4.64 9.04 23.48
N ALA A 77 5.92 9.45 23.46
CA ALA A 77 6.72 9.52 22.24
C ALA A 77 6.89 8.14 21.57
N THR A 78 7.06 7.08 22.37
CA THR A 78 7.11 5.71 21.86
C THR A 78 5.81 5.33 21.15
N LYS A 79 4.66 5.68 21.73
CA LYS A 79 3.35 5.42 21.13
C LYS A 79 3.18 6.14 19.80
N GLU A 80 3.50 7.43 19.74
CA GLU A 80 3.44 8.21 18.50
C GLU A 80 4.31 7.62 17.39
N MET A 81 5.54 7.22 17.73
CA MET A 81 6.44 6.53 16.79
C MET A 81 5.84 5.20 16.29
N VAL A 82 5.22 4.41 17.18
CA VAL A 82 4.57 3.14 16.81
C VAL A 82 3.37 3.38 15.91
N ASP A 83 2.54 4.38 16.21
CA ASP A 83 1.38 4.74 15.39
C ASP A 83 1.84 5.20 13.99
N PHE A 84 2.88 6.03 13.92
CA PHE A 84 3.47 6.48 12.66
C PHE A 84 4.06 5.32 11.85
N ALA A 85 4.84 4.45 12.48
CA ALA A 85 5.42 3.27 11.81
C ALA A 85 4.32 2.32 11.31
N THR A 86 3.24 2.16 12.07
CA THR A 86 2.09 1.34 11.69
C THR A 86 1.37 1.93 10.48
N ALA A 87 1.16 3.24 10.44
CA ALA A 87 0.58 3.94 9.30
C ALA A 87 1.42 3.73 8.04
N VAL A 88 2.73 3.94 8.14
CA VAL A 88 3.69 3.75 7.04
C VAL A 88 3.67 2.32 6.54
N GLU A 89 3.71 1.33 7.43
CA GLU A 89 3.68 -0.08 6.99
C GLU A 89 2.33 -0.48 6.38
N ALA A 90 1.20 0.09 6.82
CA ALA A 90 -0.09 -0.12 6.15
C ALA A 90 -0.05 0.38 4.70
N GLY A 91 0.52 1.58 4.47
CA GLY A 91 0.75 2.10 3.13
C GLY A 91 1.72 1.25 2.31
N ARG A 92 2.83 0.79 2.92
CA ARG A 92 3.79 -0.10 2.25
C ARG A 92 3.18 -1.46 1.92
N ALA A 93 2.27 -1.98 2.74
CA ALA A 93 1.56 -3.23 2.46
C ALA A 93 0.72 -3.09 1.17
N VAL A 94 -0.11 -2.03 1.07
CA VAL A 94 -0.87 -1.72 -0.16
C VAL A 94 0.05 -1.61 -1.37
N ALA A 95 1.16 -0.86 -1.23
CA ALA A 95 2.11 -0.69 -2.32
C ALA A 95 2.77 -2.02 -2.74
N ARG A 96 3.14 -2.88 -1.77
CA ARG A 96 3.74 -4.20 -2.04
C ARG A 96 2.76 -5.18 -2.64
N ASP A 97 1.50 -5.15 -2.20
CA ASP A 97 0.44 -6.01 -2.76
C ASP A 97 0.20 -5.67 -4.23
N ILE A 98 0.09 -4.38 -4.55
CA ILE A 98 -0.10 -3.97 -5.95
C ILE A 98 1.19 -4.22 -6.74
N ALA A 99 2.31 -3.64 -6.36
CA ALA A 99 3.53 -3.65 -7.17
C ALA A 99 4.23 -5.01 -7.21
N GLY A 100 4.20 -5.77 -6.11
CA GLY A 100 4.92 -7.03 -5.96
C GLY A 100 4.25 -8.20 -6.64
N SER A 101 2.92 -8.17 -6.79
CA SER A 101 2.15 -9.26 -7.37
C SER A 101 2.25 -9.31 -8.89
N ASP A 102 1.98 -10.51 -9.41
CA ASP A 102 2.00 -10.77 -10.84
C ASP A 102 0.92 -9.95 -11.60
N PRO A 103 1.08 -9.77 -12.92
CA PRO A 103 0.17 -8.97 -13.72
C PRO A 103 -1.25 -9.50 -13.84
N GLU A 104 -1.50 -10.78 -13.55
CA GLU A 104 -2.82 -11.39 -13.60
C GLU A 104 -3.58 -11.16 -12.29
N ARG A 105 -2.93 -11.38 -11.14
CA ARG A 105 -3.52 -11.03 -9.83
C ARG A 105 -3.79 -9.54 -9.73
N MET A 106 -2.81 -8.72 -10.12
CA MET A 106 -2.91 -7.25 -10.11
C MET A 106 -3.00 -6.69 -11.53
N SER A 107 -4.00 -7.15 -12.28
CA SER A 107 -4.44 -6.53 -13.53
C SER A 107 -5.18 -5.21 -13.25
N PRO A 108 -5.39 -4.32 -14.25
CA PRO A 108 -5.99 -3.02 -13.99
C PRO A 108 -7.38 -3.09 -13.33
N PRO A 109 -8.32 -3.96 -13.77
CA PRO A 109 -9.59 -4.17 -13.07
C PRO A 109 -9.40 -4.70 -11.64
N ASN A 110 -8.56 -5.72 -11.45
CA ASN A 110 -8.36 -6.32 -10.13
C ASN A 110 -7.72 -5.36 -9.12
N ILE A 111 -6.85 -4.46 -9.58
CA ILE A 111 -6.31 -3.37 -8.73
C ILE A 111 -7.45 -2.46 -8.26
N CYS A 112 -8.42 -2.15 -9.13
CA CYS A 112 -9.56 -1.32 -8.74
C CYS A 112 -10.41 -2.01 -7.67
N ASP A 113 -10.71 -3.29 -7.84
CA ASP A 113 -11.48 -4.09 -6.86
C ASP A 113 -10.72 -4.20 -5.52
N TYR A 114 -9.41 -4.44 -5.58
CA TYR A 114 -8.55 -4.42 -4.41
C TYR A 114 -8.60 -3.06 -3.69
N LEU A 115 -8.43 -1.95 -4.42
CA LEU A 115 -8.49 -0.61 -3.83
C LEU A 115 -9.88 -0.27 -3.28
N GLN A 116 -10.96 -0.77 -3.89
CA GLN A 116 -12.33 -0.62 -3.35
C GLN A 116 -12.44 -1.32 -1.99
N SER A 117 -11.85 -2.52 -1.85
CA SER A 117 -11.82 -3.21 -0.56
C SER A 117 -10.99 -2.48 0.50
N ILE A 118 -9.91 -1.81 0.10
CA ILE A 118 -9.04 -1.06 1.00
C ILE A 118 -9.64 0.28 1.45
N PHE A 119 -10.32 0.97 0.53
CA PHE A 119 -10.94 2.27 0.72
C PHE A 119 -12.48 2.18 0.70
N ALA A 120 -13.02 1.14 1.37
CA ALA A 120 -14.46 0.94 1.53
C ALA A 120 -15.12 2.08 2.34
N ASP A 121 -16.45 2.04 2.54
CA ASP A 121 -17.26 3.15 3.06
C ASP A 121 -16.79 3.78 4.40
N SER A 122 -15.98 3.07 5.19
CA SER A 122 -15.37 3.59 6.42
C SER A 122 -14.12 4.45 6.20
N SER A 123 -13.64 4.57 4.96
CA SER A 123 -12.44 5.30 4.57
C SER A 123 -12.70 6.79 4.42
N SER A 124 -11.73 7.60 4.85
CA SER A 124 -11.71 9.04 4.62
C SER A 124 -11.35 9.41 3.17
N VAL A 125 -10.82 8.45 2.41
CA VAL A 125 -10.42 8.60 1.02
C VAL A 125 -11.58 8.24 0.11
N ARG A 126 -12.02 9.19 -0.72
CA ARG A 126 -12.99 8.97 -1.80
C ARG A 126 -12.28 8.42 -3.02
N MET A 127 -12.86 7.40 -3.64
CA MET A 127 -12.34 6.82 -4.87
C MET A 127 -13.34 6.96 -6.02
N LYS A 128 -12.83 7.37 -7.19
CA LYS A 128 -13.56 7.34 -8.47
C LYS A 128 -12.75 6.54 -9.49
N ILE A 129 -13.42 5.62 -10.18
CA ILE A 129 -12.82 4.80 -11.23
C ILE A 129 -13.46 5.20 -12.56
N VAL A 130 -12.64 5.44 -13.58
CA VAL A 130 -13.08 5.53 -14.98
C VAL A 130 -12.73 4.20 -15.63
N SER A 131 -13.75 3.43 -16.01
CA SER A 131 -13.63 2.11 -16.65
C SER A 131 -14.20 2.06 -18.06
N ASP A 132 -15.05 3.03 -18.45
CA ASP A 132 -15.59 3.12 -19.80
C ASP A 132 -14.47 3.45 -20.80
N GLN A 133 -14.23 2.54 -21.74
CA GLN A 133 -13.16 2.67 -22.72
C GLN A 133 -13.39 3.81 -23.72
N ASN A 134 -14.64 4.21 -23.97
CA ASN A 134 -14.95 5.38 -24.80
C ASN A 134 -14.55 6.67 -24.08
N ILE A 135 -14.89 6.79 -22.80
CA ILE A 135 -14.47 7.92 -21.96
C ILE A 135 -12.94 7.96 -21.83
N ILE A 136 -12.29 6.81 -21.66
CA ILE A 136 -10.82 6.73 -21.62
C ILE A 136 -10.20 7.18 -22.95
N LYS A 137 -10.77 6.76 -24.08
CA LYS A 137 -10.29 7.17 -25.41
C LYS A 137 -10.42 8.67 -25.65
N GLU A 138 -11.51 9.28 -25.17
CA GLU A 138 -11.79 10.70 -25.32
C GLU A 138 -10.93 11.56 -24.35
N GLN A 139 -10.93 11.24 -23.06
CA GLN A 139 -10.31 12.07 -22.01
C GLN A 139 -8.85 11.72 -21.74
N TYR A 140 -8.41 10.52 -22.07
CA TYR A 140 -7.06 9.99 -21.82
C TYR A 140 -6.47 9.33 -23.08
N PRO A 141 -6.37 10.06 -24.22
CA PRO A 141 -6.04 9.47 -25.52
C PRO A 141 -4.68 8.77 -25.55
N LEU A 142 -3.69 9.25 -24.78
CA LEU A 142 -2.38 8.60 -24.69
C LEU A 142 -2.43 7.28 -23.92
N LEU A 143 -3.26 7.18 -22.87
CA LEU A 143 -3.50 5.93 -22.16
C LEU A 143 -4.20 4.92 -23.09
N ALA A 144 -5.22 5.38 -23.82
CA ALA A 144 -5.91 4.54 -24.80
C ALA A 144 -4.96 4.05 -25.91
N ALA A 145 -4.04 4.91 -26.37
CA ALA A 145 -3.04 4.53 -27.36
C ALA A 145 -2.07 3.45 -26.85
N VAL A 146 -1.68 3.48 -25.58
CA VAL A 146 -0.87 2.43 -24.94
C VAL A 146 -1.68 1.15 -24.75
N ASN A 147 -2.93 1.27 -24.27
CA ASN A 147 -3.80 0.12 -23.99
C ASN A 147 -4.33 -0.57 -25.24
N ARG A 148 -4.22 0.03 -26.43
CA ARG A 148 -4.90 -0.42 -27.66
C ARG A 148 -4.71 -1.92 -28.00
N ALA A 149 -3.57 -2.50 -27.66
CA ALA A 149 -3.27 -3.91 -27.91
C ALA A 149 -3.90 -4.86 -26.88
N ALA A 150 -4.19 -4.38 -25.67
CA ALA A 150 -4.90 -5.11 -24.63
C ALA A 150 -6.42 -4.80 -24.61
N ASN A 151 -6.84 -3.75 -25.33
CA ASN A 151 -8.21 -3.32 -25.40
C ASN A 151 -9.12 -4.41 -26.00
N GLY A 152 -10.32 -4.59 -25.44
CA GLY A 152 -11.24 -5.68 -25.80
C GLY A 152 -10.97 -6.99 -25.08
N ILE A 153 -9.95 -7.08 -24.23
CA ILE A 153 -9.76 -8.17 -23.26
C ILE A 153 -10.24 -7.66 -21.89
N PRO A 154 -11.44 -8.02 -21.41
CA PRO A 154 -12.06 -7.39 -20.23
C PRO A 154 -11.18 -7.35 -18.98
N ARG A 155 -10.39 -8.41 -18.75
CA ARG A 155 -9.47 -8.52 -17.60
C ARG A 155 -8.23 -7.62 -17.68
N HIS A 156 -7.94 -7.02 -18.83
CA HIS A 156 -6.78 -6.14 -19.08
C HIS A 156 -7.16 -4.74 -19.54
N GLU A 157 -8.45 -4.43 -19.59
CA GLU A 157 -8.92 -3.11 -19.98
C GLU A 157 -8.39 -2.00 -19.06
N ALA A 158 -8.06 -0.86 -19.65
CA ALA A 158 -7.51 0.27 -18.90
C ALA A 158 -8.49 0.76 -17.82
N ARG A 159 -7.92 1.26 -16.74
CA ARG A 159 -8.61 1.94 -15.65
C ARG A 159 -7.88 3.23 -15.31
N VAL A 160 -8.65 4.29 -15.01
CA VAL A 160 -8.10 5.49 -14.37
C VAL A 160 -8.69 5.58 -12.97
N VAL A 161 -7.83 5.55 -11.97
CA VAL A 161 -8.21 5.66 -10.56
C VAL A 161 -7.90 7.06 -10.06
N LYS A 162 -8.89 7.71 -9.46
CA LYS A 162 -8.77 8.99 -8.77
C LYS A 162 -9.05 8.76 -7.30
N LEU A 163 -8.03 8.95 -6.47
CA LEU A 163 -8.14 8.96 -5.01
C LEU A 163 -8.15 10.42 -4.54
N GLN A 164 -9.07 10.76 -3.66
CA GLN A 164 -9.21 12.10 -3.12
C GLN A 164 -9.41 12.04 -1.61
N PHE A 165 -8.63 12.83 -0.90
CA PHE A 165 -8.76 13.05 0.53
C PHE A 165 -8.87 14.54 0.78
N THR A 166 -9.83 14.94 1.62
CA THR A 166 -10.01 16.32 2.05
C THR A 166 -10.06 16.29 3.58
N GLY A 167 -9.06 16.88 4.23
CA GLY A 167 -9.02 17.01 5.68
C GLY A 167 -10.11 17.95 6.20
N ALA A 168 -10.24 18.06 7.52
CA ALA A 168 -11.17 18.99 8.14
C ALA A 168 -10.72 20.45 7.96
N GLY A 169 -11.70 21.34 7.83
CA GLY A 169 -11.48 22.77 7.58
C GLY A 169 -11.28 23.09 6.10
N GLU A 170 -10.98 24.36 5.83
CA GLU A 170 -10.75 24.85 4.47
C GLU A 170 -9.35 24.48 3.98
N PRO A 171 -9.19 23.78 2.84
CA PRO A 171 -7.88 23.41 2.32
C PRO A 171 -7.06 24.64 1.91
N GLN A 172 -5.90 24.83 2.52
CA GLN A 172 -4.98 25.91 2.15
C GLN A 172 -4.15 25.59 0.90
N ASN A 173 -3.85 24.30 0.70
CA ASN A 173 -3.04 23.80 -0.41
C ASN A 173 -3.65 22.50 -0.96
N THR A 174 -3.46 22.26 -2.26
CA THR A 174 -3.84 20.99 -2.91
C THR A 174 -2.60 20.29 -3.45
N LEU A 175 -2.34 19.07 -2.98
CA LEU A 175 -1.28 18.21 -3.49
C LEU A 175 -1.86 17.22 -4.51
N MET A 176 -1.26 17.17 -5.70
CA MET A 176 -1.60 16.19 -6.73
C MET A 176 -0.45 15.20 -6.91
N LEU A 177 -0.75 13.91 -6.75
CA LEU A 177 0.19 12.82 -6.95
C LEU A 177 -0.26 11.99 -8.14
N VAL A 178 0.64 11.73 -9.08
CA VAL A 178 0.36 10.92 -10.27
C VAL A 178 1.31 9.73 -10.28
N GLY A 179 0.75 8.52 -10.34
CA GLY A 179 1.51 7.28 -10.35
C GLY A 179 1.28 6.51 -11.66
N LYS A 180 2.37 6.11 -12.33
CA LYS A 180 2.30 5.20 -13.48
C LYS A 180 1.79 3.83 -13.05
N GLY A 181 0.79 3.30 -13.76
CA GLY A 181 0.07 2.07 -13.44
C GLY A 181 0.13 1.00 -14.53
N VAL A 182 1.25 0.86 -15.24
CA VAL A 182 1.39 -0.17 -16.29
C VAL A 182 1.57 -1.54 -15.63
N THR A 183 0.58 -2.42 -15.73
CA THR A 183 0.55 -3.67 -14.97
C THR A 183 1.52 -4.74 -15.47
N LEU A 184 1.87 -4.67 -16.76
CA LEU A 184 2.98 -5.38 -17.38
C LEU A 184 3.50 -4.57 -18.57
N ASP A 185 4.77 -4.19 -18.55
CA ASP A 185 5.42 -3.58 -19.70
C ASP A 185 6.18 -4.64 -20.53
N ALA A 186 5.53 -5.13 -21.58
CA ALA A 186 6.16 -6.02 -22.55
C ALA A 186 7.00 -5.24 -23.59
N GLY A 187 6.88 -3.91 -23.70
CA GLY A 187 7.46 -3.09 -24.76
C GLY A 187 6.56 -2.88 -26.00
N GLY A 188 5.53 -3.73 -26.17
CA GLY A 188 4.60 -3.61 -27.29
C GLY A 188 5.20 -4.12 -28.60
N LEU A 189 5.11 -3.32 -29.68
CA LEU A 189 5.71 -3.68 -30.96
C LEU A 189 7.25 -3.77 -30.85
N ASP A 190 7.85 -2.88 -30.06
CA ASP A 190 9.25 -2.97 -29.67
C ASP A 190 9.38 -3.89 -28.45
N ILE A 191 9.14 -5.18 -28.70
CA ILE A 191 9.08 -6.21 -27.67
C ILE A 191 10.40 -6.25 -26.89
N LYS A 192 10.32 -6.24 -25.56
CA LYS A 192 11.50 -6.40 -24.71
C LYS A 192 12.06 -7.80 -24.90
N THR A 193 13.27 -7.89 -25.43
CA THR A 193 14.01 -9.15 -25.63
C THR A 193 15.17 -9.27 -24.64
N ASN A 194 15.94 -10.36 -24.70
CA ASN A 194 17.16 -10.58 -23.92
C ASN A 194 16.97 -10.50 -22.39
N GLY A 195 15.81 -10.93 -21.89
CA GLY A 195 15.50 -10.94 -20.46
C GLY A 195 15.08 -9.58 -19.88
N ASN A 196 15.07 -8.50 -20.68
CA ASN A 196 14.69 -7.16 -20.21
C ASN A 196 13.21 -7.02 -19.83
N MET A 197 12.38 -8.02 -20.12
CA MET A 197 10.99 -8.10 -19.65
C MET A 197 10.88 -8.55 -18.19
N TRP A 198 11.94 -9.18 -17.65
CA TRP A 198 11.93 -9.65 -16.26
C TRP A 198 11.75 -8.47 -15.30
N GLY A 199 10.81 -8.62 -14.36
CA GLY A 199 10.47 -7.58 -13.38
C GLY A 199 9.57 -6.46 -13.90
N MET A 200 9.21 -6.43 -15.18
CA MET A 200 8.32 -5.39 -15.74
C MET A 200 6.87 -5.49 -15.27
N SER A 201 6.52 -6.51 -14.50
CA SER A 201 5.29 -6.50 -13.69
C SER A 201 5.28 -5.37 -12.66
N ARG A 202 6.45 -4.83 -12.30
CA ARG A 202 6.59 -3.73 -11.32
C ARG A 202 6.45 -2.34 -11.93
N ASP A 203 6.14 -2.22 -13.23
CA ASP A 203 5.95 -0.92 -13.90
C ASP A 203 4.66 -0.19 -13.46
N LYS A 204 3.92 -0.79 -12.53
CA LYS A 204 2.80 -0.23 -11.76
C LYS A 204 3.20 0.31 -10.38
N SER A 205 4.49 0.30 -10.03
CA SER A 205 4.98 0.71 -8.69
C SER A 205 4.70 2.18 -8.38
N GLY A 206 4.63 3.05 -9.38
CA GLY A 206 4.28 4.46 -9.19
C GLY A 206 2.84 4.61 -8.69
N ALA A 207 1.88 3.97 -9.37
CA ALA A 207 0.48 3.95 -8.93
C ALA A 207 0.32 3.28 -7.56
N ALA A 208 1.05 2.18 -7.33
CA ALA A 208 1.07 1.48 -6.06
C ALA A 208 1.56 2.38 -4.90
N ALA A 209 2.62 3.16 -5.12
CA ALA A 209 3.15 4.10 -4.14
C ALA A 209 2.14 5.21 -3.82
N VAL A 210 1.44 5.74 -4.83
CA VAL A 210 0.37 6.74 -4.61
C VAL A 210 -0.77 6.15 -3.79
N ALA A 211 -1.26 4.95 -4.12
CA ALA A 211 -2.29 4.28 -3.34
C ALA A 211 -1.83 4.03 -1.88
N GLY A 212 -0.58 3.59 -1.70
CA GLY A 212 0.03 3.44 -0.38
C GLY A 212 0.07 4.75 0.41
N PHE A 213 0.42 5.87 -0.23
CA PHE A 213 0.42 7.20 0.39
C PHE A 213 -0.97 7.58 0.93
N PHE A 214 -2.01 7.40 0.12
CA PHE A 214 -3.39 7.65 0.56
C PHE A 214 -3.78 6.76 1.75
N LYS A 215 -3.30 5.51 1.79
CA LYS A 215 -3.56 4.63 2.94
C LYS A 215 -2.88 5.10 4.23
N VAL A 216 -1.67 5.66 4.15
CA VAL A 216 -1.02 6.30 5.30
C VAL A 216 -1.88 7.44 5.86
N GLY A 217 -2.39 8.32 4.98
CA GLY A 217 -3.26 9.43 5.36
C GLY A 217 -4.57 8.98 6.01
N ASP A 218 -5.22 7.96 5.43
CA ASP A 218 -6.46 7.38 5.95
C ASP A 218 -6.32 6.83 7.37
N PHE A 219 -5.17 6.22 7.68
CA PHE A 219 -4.87 5.70 9.00
C PHE A 219 -4.78 6.81 10.06
N PHE A 220 -4.09 7.90 9.76
CA PHE A 220 -3.99 9.04 10.69
C PHE A 220 -5.34 9.73 10.91
N TYR A 221 -6.14 9.87 9.84
CA TYR A 221 -7.48 10.44 9.99
C TYR A 221 -8.34 9.55 10.90
N SER A 222 -8.34 8.24 10.68
CA SER A 222 -9.09 7.31 11.53
C SER A 222 -8.68 7.37 13.01
N LEU A 223 -7.38 7.51 13.32
CA LEU A 223 -6.88 7.65 14.69
C LEU A 223 -7.40 8.91 15.40
N SER A 224 -7.43 10.04 14.71
CA SER A 224 -7.85 11.33 15.27
C SER A 224 -9.35 11.41 15.55
N TYR A 225 -10.18 10.71 14.76
CA TYR A 225 -11.65 10.75 14.88
C TYR A 225 -12.27 9.56 15.61
N CYS A 226 -11.50 8.52 15.95
CA CYS A 226 -11.96 7.40 16.78
C CYS A 226 -11.77 7.66 18.30
N LEU A 227 -11.21 8.83 18.66
CA LEU A 227 -11.01 9.29 20.04
C LEU A 227 -12.04 10.35 20.49
N LEU A 228 -13.10 10.56 19.70
CA LEU A 228 -14.30 11.36 20.05
C LEU A 228 -15.51 10.43 20.15
#